data_AF-A0A8H4UZ02-F1
#
_entry.id   AF-A0A8H4UZ02-F1
#
_cell.length_a   1.000
_cell.length_b   1.000
_cell.length_c   1.000
_cell.angle_alpha   90.00
_cell.angle_beta   90.00
_cell.angle_gamma   90.00
#
_symmetry.space_group_name_H-M   'P 1'
#
loop_
_entity.id
_entity.type
_entity.pdbx_description
1 polymer ?
#
loop_
_entity_poly.entity_id
_entity_poly.type
_entity_poly.pdbx_seq_one_letter_code
_entity_poly.pdbx_strand_id
1 'polypeptide(L)'
;MNSRRDQYVRLKGAWWERMVDGDASSSEYESWKEQKARIEKDVHRTDRTIPLFSGEDIPHPDPDSPFADAGTNVHLEQMKDMLLTYHEYNPGLGYVQGMSDLLAPIYAVMQDDAVAFWGFVGFMERMERNFLRDQSGMRAQLLTLDHLVQLMDPQLYLHLQSADSTNFFFFFRMLL
;
A
#
# COMPACT_ATOMS: atom_id res chain seq x y z
N MET A 1 -18.57 4.28 -23.82
CA MET A 1 -17.52 4.84 -22.96
C MET A 1 -17.53 4.03 -21.67
N ASN A 2 -16.55 3.16 -21.43
CA ASN A 2 -16.51 2.40 -20.19
C ASN A 2 -16.18 3.35 -19.05
N SER A 3 -17.04 3.38 -18.03
CA SER A 3 -16.79 4.17 -16.83
C SER A 3 -15.55 3.62 -16.12
N ARG A 4 -14.81 4.48 -15.40
CA ARG A 4 -13.72 4.06 -14.50
C ARG A 4 -14.17 2.93 -13.55
N ARG A 5 -15.45 2.93 -13.16
CA ARG A 5 -16.06 1.86 -12.38
C ARG A 5 -16.02 0.50 -13.09
N ASP A 6 -16.37 0.45 -14.37
CA ASP A 6 -16.37 -0.78 -15.17
C ASP A 6 -14.96 -1.34 -15.37
N GLN A 7 -13.96 -0.45 -15.42
CA GLN A 7 -12.56 -0.85 -15.53
C GLN A 7 -12.06 -1.42 -14.20
N TYR A 8 -12.40 -0.80 -13.07
CA TYR A 8 -12.09 -1.33 -11.74
C TYR A 8 -12.71 -2.72 -11.54
N VAL A 9 -14.01 -2.89 -11.85
CA VAL A 9 -14.70 -4.17 -11.75
C VAL A 9 -14.03 -5.23 -12.66
N ARG A 10 -13.62 -4.86 -13.87
CA ARG A 10 -12.89 -5.77 -14.76
C ARG A 10 -11.54 -6.21 -14.20
N LEU A 11 -10.75 -5.30 -13.64
CA LEU A 11 -9.47 -5.64 -13.02
C LEU A 11 -9.69 -6.55 -11.82
N LYS A 12 -10.67 -6.24 -10.96
CA LYS A 12 -11.02 -7.07 -9.81
C LYS A 12 -11.45 -8.48 -10.23
N GLY A 13 -12.36 -8.58 -11.19
CA GLY A 13 -12.81 -9.85 -11.74
C GLY A 13 -11.66 -10.65 -12.37
N ALA A 14 -10.74 -9.99 -13.07
CA ALA A 14 -9.64 -10.67 -13.75
C ALA A 14 -8.69 -11.40 -12.78
N TRP A 15 -8.30 -10.80 -11.66
CA TRP A 15 -7.47 -11.53 -10.69
C TRP A 15 -8.28 -12.53 -9.87
N TRP A 16 -9.55 -12.24 -9.59
CA TRP A 16 -10.44 -13.15 -8.87
C TRP A 16 -10.64 -14.45 -9.64
N GLU A 17 -11.08 -14.36 -10.90
CA GLU A 17 -11.33 -15.52 -11.75
C GLU A 17 -10.07 -16.37 -11.96
N ARG A 18 -8.89 -15.74 -12.04
CA ARG A 18 -7.63 -16.49 -12.24
C ARG A 18 -7.12 -17.16 -10.98
N MET A 19 -7.19 -16.48 -9.83
CA MET A 19 -6.53 -16.93 -8.60
C MET A 19 -7.46 -17.70 -7.66
N VAL A 20 -8.76 -17.45 -7.72
CA VAL A 20 -9.77 -18.07 -6.85
C VAL A 20 -10.54 -19.16 -7.59
N ASP A 21 -10.94 -18.90 -8.83
CA ASP A 21 -11.85 -19.78 -9.59
C ASP A 21 -11.17 -20.53 -10.76
N GLY A 22 -9.88 -20.31 -11.01
CA GLY A 22 -9.21 -20.69 -12.26
C GLY A 22 -7.88 -21.45 -12.12
N ASP A 23 -7.29 -21.78 -13.27
CA ASP A 23 -6.05 -22.57 -13.40
C ASP A 23 -4.78 -21.68 -13.44
N ALA A 24 -4.60 -20.79 -12.46
CA ALA A 24 -3.32 -20.10 -12.32
C ALA A 24 -2.16 -21.11 -12.21
N SER A 25 -1.02 -20.82 -12.86
CA SER A 25 0.16 -21.67 -12.67
C SER A 25 0.57 -21.67 -11.20
N SER A 26 1.19 -22.76 -10.74
CA SER A 26 1.62 -22.86 -9.34
C SER A 26 2.52 -21.69 -8.92
N SER A 27 3.38 -21.20 -9.82
CA SER A 27 4.22 -20.03 -9.56
C SER A 27 3.44 -18.72 -9.42
N GLU A 28 2.42 -18.51 -10.26
CA GLU A 28 1.59 -17.30 -10.20
C GLU A 28 0.73 -17.29 -8.92
N TYR A 29 0.16 -18.44 -8.58
CA TYR A 29 -0.62 -18.60 -7.36
C TYR A 29 0.21 -18.35 -6.10
N GLU A 30 1.42 -18.91 -6.01
CA GLU A 30 2.32 -18.66 -4.87
C GLU A 30 2.73 -17.18 -4.77
N SER A 31 3.04 -16.54 -5.90
CA SER A 31 3.33 -15.10 -5.93
C SER A 31 2.12 -14.28 -5.45
N TRP A 32 0.91 -14.58 -5.94
CA TRP A 32 -0.31 -13.89 -5.52
C TRP A 32 -0.59 -14.11 -4.02
N LYS A 33 -0.42 -15.34 -3.53
CA LYS A 33 -0.59 -15.67 -2.11
C LYS A 33 0.37 -14.88 -1.22
N GLU A 34 1.62 -14.72 -1.65
CA GLU A 34 2.59 -13.88 -0.94
C GLU A 34 2.15 -12.40 -0.91
N GLN A 35 1.65 -11.86 -2.03
CA GLN A 35 1.13 -10.49 -2.09
C GLN A 35 -0.09 -10.31 -1.20
N LYS A 36 -1.06 -11.24 -1.26
CA LYS A 36 -2.25 -11.27 -0.41
C LYS A 36 -1.86 -11.25 1.07
N ALA A 37 -0.94 -12.11 1.50
CA ALA A 37 -0.50 -12.19 2.89
C ALA A 37 0.15 -10.88 3.39
N ARG A 38 0.94 -10.20 2.53
CA ARG A 38 1.53 -8.90 2.86
C ARG A 38 0.47 -7.80 2.99
N ILE A 39 -0.48 -7.76 2.06
CA ILE A 39 -1.61 -6.83 2.07
C ILE A 39 -2.44 -7.03 3.34
N GLU A 40 -2.81 -8.27 3.63
CA GLU A 40 -3.63 -8.63 4.77
C GLU A 40 -2.99 -8.21 6.10
N LYS A 41 -1.70 -8.51 6.27
CA LYS A 41 -0.93 -8.07 7.44
C LYS A 41 -0.91 -6.55 7.62
N ASP A 42 -0.87 -5.80 6.53
CA ASP A 42 -0.83 -4.33 6.57
C ASP A 42 -2.21 -3.73 6.84
N VAL A 43 -3.25 -4.25 6.19
CA VAL A 43 -4.64 -3.84 6.40
C VAL A 43 -5.07 -4.12 7.85
N HIS A 44 -4.67 -5.25 8.45
CA HIS A 44 -4.93 -5.51 9.86
C HIS A 44 -4.24 -4.52 10.81
N ARG A 45 -3.20 -3.81 10.35
CA ARG A 45 -2.46 -2.80 11.11
C ARG A 45 -2.87 -1.36 10.79
N THR A 46 -3.81 -1.17 9.86
CA THR A 46 -4.37 0.15 9.55
C THR A 46 -5.08 0.76 10.76
N ASP A 47 -5.01 2.09 10.88
CA ASP A 47 -5.43 2.88 12.03
C ASP A 47 -6.83 2.52 12.57
N ARG A 48 -6.84 1.75 13.67
CA ARG A 48 -8.05 1.30 14.37
C ARG A 48 -8.76 2.41 15.15
N THR A 49 -8.18 3.61 15.24
CA THR A 49 -8.86 4.76 15.86
C THR A 49 -9.89 5.39 14.92
N ILE A 50 -9.81 5.12 13.62
CA ILE A 50 -10.80 5.55 12.63
C ILE A 50 -11.99 4.58 12.67
N PRO A 51 -13.25 5.07 12.84
CA PRO A 51 -14.42 4.21 12.96
C PRO A 51 -14.59 3.20 11.82
N LEU A 52 -14.27 3.59 10.58
CA LEU A 52 -14.33 2.71 9.40
C LEU A 52 -13.44 1.47 9.53
N PHE A 53 -12.26 1.63 10.13
CA PHE A 53 -11.28 0.55 10.25
C PHE A 53 -11.33 -0.12 11.61
N SER A 54 -12.19 0.35 12.52
CA SER A 54 -12.34 -0.17 13.87
C SER A 54 -13.28 -1.38 13.91
N GLY A 55 -12.95 -2.34 14.78
CA GLY A 55 -13.76 -3.52 15.03
C GLY A 55 -13.63 -4.61 13.96
N GLU A 56 -13.95 -5.82 14.39
CA GLU A 56 -13.93 -7.05 13.60
C GLU A 56 -15.29 -7.75 13.79
N ASP A 57 -16.31 -7.24 13.11
CA ASP A 57 -17.71 -7.61 13.29
C ASP A 57 -18.17 -8.81 12.44
N ILE A 58 -17.34 -9.23 11.48
CA ILE A 58 -17.59 -10.41 10.65
C ILE A 58 -16.43 -11.41 10.73
N PRO A 59 -16.70 -12.73 10.58
CA PRO A 59 -15.65 -13.73 10.50
C PRO A 59 -14.72 -13.49 9.32
N HIS A 60 -13.46 -13.87 9.46
CA HIS A 60 -12.51 -13.82 8.35
C HIS A 60 -12.98 -14.73 7.20
N PRO A 61 -12.94 -14.29 5.92
CA PRO A 61 -13.43 -15.09 4.80
C PRO A 61 -12.53 -16.29 4.48
N ASP A 62 -11.27 -16.25 4.90
CA ASP A 62 -10.28 -17.32 4.71
C ASP A 62 -9.96 -18.00 6.06
N PRO A 63 -10.39 -19.25 6.28
CA PRO A 63 -10.16 -19.97 7.54
C PRO A 63 -8.69 -20.38 7.73
N ASP A 64 -7.90 -20.40 6.66
CA ASP A 64 -6.48 -20.74 6.71
C ASP A 64 -5.59 -19.50 6.91
N SER A 65 -6.20 -18.32 6.98
CA SER A 65 -5.49 -17.07 7.27
C SER A 65 -4.94 -17.07 8.71
N PRO A 66 -3.74 -16.50 8.94
CA PRO A 66 -3.25 -16.24 10.29
C PRO A 66 -4.12 -15.25 11.09
N PHE A 67 -5.06 -14.57 10.43
CA PHE A 67 -6.02 -13.64 11.05
C PHE A 67 -7.43 -14.23 11.18
N ALA A 68 -7.61 -15.54 10.95
CA ALA A 68 -8.92 -16.19 11.00
C ALA A 68 -9.68 -15.94 12.32
N ASP A 69 -8.98 -16.04 13.45
CA ASP A 69 -9.54 -15.84 14.80
C ASP A 69 -9.75 -14.36 15.15
N ALA A 70 -9.05 -13.44 14.48
CA ALA A 70 -9.17 -12.00 14.73
C ALA A 70 -10.48 -11.43 14.15
N GLY A 71 -11.02 -12.07 13.10
CA GLY A 71 -12.14 -11.54 12.33
C GLY A 71 -11.73 -10.39 11.41
N THR A 72 -12.70 -9.75 10.79
CA THR A 72 -12.49 -8.60 9.89
C THR A 72 -13.75 -7.70 9.89
N ASN A 73 -13.73 -6.64 9.10
CA ASN A 73 -14.91 -5.84 8.79
C ASN A 73 -14.97 -5.56 7.29
N VAL A 74 -16.13 -5.07 6.83
CA VAL A 74 -16.36 -4.81 5.40
C VAL A 74 -15.33 -3.85 4.78
N HIS A 75 -14.89 -2.83 5.52
CA HIS A 75 -13.97 -1.81 5.04
C HIS A 75 -12.54 -2.33 4.91
N LEU A 76 -12.11 -3.22 5.81
CA LEU A 76 -10.83 -3.90 5.71
C LEU A 76 -10.80 -4.83 4.50
N GLU A 77 -11.86 -5.58 4.24
CA GLU A 77 -11.95 -6.41 3.03
C GLU A 77 -11.94 -5.56 1.75
N GLN A 78 -12.64 -4.43 1.74
CA GLN A 78 -12.60 -3.49 0.60
C GLN A 78 -11.19 -2.93 0.37
N MET A 79 -10.43 -2.64 1.43
CA MET A 79 -9.02 -2.26 1.31
C MET A 79 -8.16 -3.39 0.73
N LYS A 80 -8.33 -4.64 1.21
CA LYS A 80 -7.62 -5.81 0.67
C LYS A 80 -7.89 -5.94 -0.84
N ASP A 81 -9.15 -5.85 -1.24
CA ASP A 81 -9.58 -5.95 -2.64
C ASP A 81 -8.99 -4.83 -3.51
N MET A 82 -8.99 -3.58 -3.06
CA MET A 82 -8.42 -2.47 -3.82
C MET A 82 -6.90 -2.63 -3.99
N LEU A 83 -6.18 -3.09 -2.97
CA LEU A 83 -4.72 -3.30 -3.05
C LEU A 83 -4.37 -4.49 -3.95
N LEU A 84 -5.14 -5.59 -3.91
CA LEU A 84 -5.01 -6.70 -4.85
C LEU A 84 -5.31 -6.27 -6.29
N THR A 85 -6.35 -5.45 -6.46
CA THR A 85 -6.68 -4.87 -7.77
C THR A 85 -5.60 -3.93 -8.28
N TYR A 86 -4.88 -3.24 -7.38
CA TYR A 86 -3.73 -2.42 -7.78
C TYR A 86 -2.53 -3.28 -8.19
N HIS A 87 -2.29 -4.41 -7.50
CA HIS A 87 -1.29 -5.38 -7.92
C HIS A 87 -1.56 -5.90 -9.34
N GLU A 88 -2.83 -6.16 -9.67
CA GLU A 88 -3.25 -6.52 -11.04
C GLU A 88 -3.02 -5.38 -12.04
N TYR A 89 -3.26 -4.13 -11.64
CA TYR A 89 -3.09 -2.96 -12.48
C TYR A 89 -1.61 -2.64 -12.78
N ASN A 90 -0.73 -2.78 -11.77
CA ASN A 90 0.70 -2.53 -11.88
C ASN A 90 1.50 -3.73 -11.32
N PRO A 91 1.60 -4.84 -12.10
CA PRO A 91 2.31 -6.04 -11.65
C PRO A 91 3.83 -5.84 -11.57
N GLY A 92 4.38 -4.82 -12.25
CA GLY A 92 5.81 -4.50 -12.19
C GLY A 92 6.24 -4.00 -10.81
N LEU A 93 5.42 -3.20 -10.16
CA LEU A 93 5.63 -2.76 -8.77
C LEU A 93 5.05 -3.78 -7.77
N GLY A 94 3.81 -4.18 -7.98
CA GLY A 94 3.02 -4.98 -7.05
C GLY A 94 2.69 -4.25 -5.75
N TYR A 95 2.48 -5.00 -4.67
CA TYR A 95 2.27 -4.44 -3.33
C TYR A 95 3.58 -4.31 -2.57
N VAL A 96 3.79 -3.14 -1.98
CA VAL A 96 4.91 -2.84 -1.09
C VAL A 96 4.36 -2.34 0.24
N GLN A 97 4.99 -2.78 1.33
CA GLN A 97 4.56 -2.43 2.69
C GLN A 97 4.43 -0.91 2.85
N GLY A 98 3.32 -0.46 3.43
CA GLY A 98 2.99 0.97 3.61
C GLY A 98 2.05 1.54 2.54
N MET A 99 1.82 0.84 1.43
CA MET A 99 0.80 1.28 0.45
C MET A 99 -0.62 1.28 1.03
N SER A 100 -0.92 0.42 2.01
CA SER A 100 -2.18 0.47 2.78
C SER A 100 -2.38 1.79 3.51
N ASP A 101 -1.31 2.36 4.07
CA ASP A 101 -1.35 3.63 4.80
C ASP A 101 -1.60 4.81 3.86
N LEU A 102 -1.22 4.69 2.60
CA LEU A 102 -1.54 5.66 1.55
C LEU A 102 -2.99 5.52 1.05
N LEU A 103 -3.50 4.30 0.93
CA LEU A 103 -4.88 4.03 0.51
C LEU A 103 -5.90 4.40 1.59
N ALA A 104 -5.62 4.10 2.85
CA ALA A 104 -6.53 4.29 3.99
C ALA A 104 -7.18 5.69 4.04
N PRO A 105 -6.45 6.81 4.00
CA PRO A 105 -7.06 8.15 4.03
C PRO A 105 -7.87 8.47 2.78
N ILE A 106 -7.45 8.00 1.61
CA ILE A 106 -8.21 8.18 0.35
C ILE A 106 -9.56 7.48 0.48
N TYR A 107 -9.54 6.23 0.93
CA TYR A 107 -10.74 5.44 1.09
C TYR A 107 -11.65 5.97 2.21
N ALA A 108 -11.09 6.42 3.34
CA ALA A 108 -11.85 6.99 4.44
C ALA A 108 -12.67 8.22 4.02
N VAL A 109 -12.16 9.00 3.06
CA VAL A 109 -12.85 10.17 2.49
C VAL A 109 -13.83 9.77 1.38
N MET A 110 -13.43 8.88 0.47
CA MET A 110 -14.23 8.58 -0.72
C MET A 110 -15.37 7.58 -0.46
N GLN A 111 -15.13 6.56 0.37
CA GLN A 111 -16.06 5.48 0.72
C GLN A 111 -16.75 4.80 -0.49
N ASP A 112 -16.09 4.86 -1.65
CA ASP A 112 -16.47 4.16 -2.87
C ASP A 112 -15.23 3.51 -3.46
N ASP A 113 -15.26 2.19 -3.61
CA ASP A 113 -14.08 1.40 -3.95
C ASP A 113 -13.48 1.80 -5.29
N ALA A 114 -14.31 2.07 -6.29
CA ALA A 114 -13.81 2.46 -7.62
C ALA A 114 -13.20 3.86 -7.58
N VAL A 115 -13.84 4.83 -6.91
CA VAL A 115 -13.31 6.19 -6.79
C VAL A 115 -12.02 6.20 -5.97
N ALA A 116 -12.00 5.49 -4.83
CA ALA A 116 -10.82 5.38 -3.97
C ALA A 116 -9.66 4.68 -4.70
N PHE A 117 -9.94 3.58 -5.42
CA PHE A 117 -8.97 2.89 -6.24
C PHE A 117 -8.32 3.82 -7.27
N TRP A 118 -9.11 4.55 -8.06
CA TRP A 118 -8.55 5.46 -9.07
C TRP A 118 -7.86 6.69 -8.46
N GLY A 119 -8.31 7.14 -7.29
CA GLY A 119 -7.60 8.16 -6.51
C GLY A 119 -6.23 7.66 -6.05
N PHE A 120 -6.17 6.42 -5.56
CA PHE A 120 -4.95 5.76 -5.17
C PHE A 120 -4.00 5.53 -6.35
N VAL A 121 -4.51 5.07 -7.50
CA VAL A 121 -3.71 4.94 -8.74
C VAL A 121 -3.08 6.28 -9.11
N GLY A 122 -3.85 7.36 -9.16
CA GLY A 122 -3.32 8.69 -9.47
C GLY A 122 -2.34 9.23 -8.42
N PHE A 123 -2.47 8.82 -7.16
CA PHE A 123 -1.49 9.15 -6.13
C PHE A 123 -0.18 8.36 -6.31
N MET A 124 -0.29 7.07 -6.67
CA MET A 124 0.85 6.20 -6.93
C MET A 124 1.65 6.63 -8.17
N GLU A 125 1.05 7.26 -9.17
CA GLU A 125 1.81 7.87 -10.30
C GLU A 125 2.91 8.84 -9.83
N ARG A 126 2.77 9.44 -8.64
CA ARG A 126 3.75 10.34 -8.03
C ARG A 126 4.66 9.64 -7.02
N MET A 127 4.12 8.66 -6.31
CA MET A 127 4.79 8.00 -5.18
C MET A 127 5.52 6.72 -5.56
N GLU A 128 5.21 6.08 -6.69
CA GLU A 128 5.75 4.77 -7.10
C GLU A 128 7.28 4.67 -7.02
N ARG A 129 8.00 5.73 -7.40
CA ARG A 129 9.47 5.79 -7.31
C ARG A 129 10.01 5.53 -5.89
N ASN A 130 9.22 5.83 -4.86
CA ASN A 130 9.59 5.61 -3.45
C ASN A 130 9.45 4.13 -3.06
N PHE A 131 8.68 3.34 -3.82
CA PHE A 131 8.41 1.93 -3.57
C PHE A 131 9.23 0.97 -4.45
N LEU A 132 10.10 1.50 -5.32
CA LEU A 132 10.99 0.67 -6.15
C LEU A 132 11.94 -0.16 -5.27
N ARG A 133 12.23 -1.40 -5.72
CA ARG A 133 13.12 -2.33 -5.01
C ARG A 133 14.53 -1.80 -4.78
N ASP A 134 15.01 -0.93 -5.68
CA ASP A 134 16.33 -0.30 -5.59
C ASP A 134 16.37 0.92 -4.65
N GLN A 135 15.20 1.33 -4.12
CA GLN A 135 15.01 2.50 -3.26
C GLN A 135 15.53 3.81 -3.86
N SER A 136 15.64 3.88 -5.20
CA SER A 136 16.22 5.03 -5.90
C SER A 136 15.47 6.34 -5.62
N GLY A 137 14.13 6.32 -5.62
CA GLY A 137 13.31 7.50 -5.31
C GLY A 137 13.50 7.99 -3.87
N MET A 138 13.48 7.08 -2.89
CA MET A 138 13.70 7.41 -1.48
C MET A 138 15.08 8.00 -1.24
N ARG A 139 16.13 7.39 -1.82
CA ARG A 139 17.50 7.89 -1.71
C ARG A 139 17.65 9.29 -2.31
N ALA A 140 17.02 9.55 -3.46
CA ALA A 140 17.05 10.86 -4.08
C ALA A 140 16.36 11.94 -3.21
N GLN A 141 15.24 11.60 -2.56
CA GLN A 141 14.56 12.51 -1.64
C GLN A 141 15.39 12.79 -0.38
N LEU A 142 16.02 11.76 0.21
CA LEU A 142 16.90 11.92 1.37
C LEU A 142 18.14 12.74 1.04
N LEU A 143 18.76 12.54 -0.14
CA LEU A 143 19.87 13.36 -0.61
C LEU A 143 19.44 14.82 -0.86
N THR A 144 18.22 15.03 -1.36
CA THR A 144 17.68 16.38 -1.50
C THR A 144 17.49 17.04 -0.14
N LEU A 145 16.99 16.30 0.86
CA LEU A 145 16.84 16.79 2.23
C LEU A 145 18.20 17.15 2.85
N ASP A 146 19.22 16.32 2.64
CA ASP A 146 20.60 16.57 3.08
C ASP A 146 21.13 17.92 2.57
N HIS A 147 21.05 18.16 1.25
CA HIS A 147 21.46 19.43 0.66
C HIS A 147 20.63 20.63 1.16
N LEU A 148 19.32 20.45 1.36
CA LEU A 148 18.46 21.51 1.88
C LEU A 148 18.80 21.88 3.32
N VAL A 149 19.03 20.90 4.20
CA VAL A 149 19.43 21.15 5.59
C VAL A 149 20.80 21.81 5.64
N GLN A 150 21.75 21.36 4.81
CA GLN A 150 23.07 21.98 4.70
C GLN A 150 22.99 23.47 4.32
N LEU A 151 22.08 23.83 3.42
CA LEU A 151 21.88 25.21 2.98
C LEU A 151 21.11 26.06 4.00
N MET A 152 20.03 25.51 4.55
CA MET A 152 19.07 26.26 5.37
C MET A 152 19.50 26.39 6.84
N ASP A 153 20.12 25.34 7.40
CA ASP A 153 20.61 25.32 8.78
C ASP A 153 21.95 24.56 8.89
N PRO A 154 23.07 25.22 8.56
CA PRO A 154 24.39 24.60 8.63
C PRO A 154 24.78 24.12 10.03
N GLN A 155 24.25 24.75 11.10
CA GLN A 155 24.55 24.35 12.47
C GLN A 155 23.87 23.02 12.81
N LEU A 156 22.60 22.87 12.43
CA LEU A 156 21.90 21.58 12.53
C LEU A 156 22.60 20.51 11.69
N TYR A 157 23.00 20.83 10.46
CA TYR A 157 23.72 19.89 9.59
C TYR A 157 25.01 19.38 10.25
N LEU A 158 25.85 20.28 10.79
CA LEU A 158 27.08 19.91 11.48
C LEU A 158 26.80 19.05 12.73
N HIS A 159 25.72 19.33 13.46
CA HIS A 159 25.31 18.49 14.56
C HIS A 159 24.92 17.07 14.10
N LEU A 160 24.09 16.96 13.06
CA LEU A 160 23.71 15.67 12.48
C LEU A 160 24.92 14.91 11.93
N GLN A 161 25.88 15.61 11.32
CA GLN A 161 27.14 15.03 10.88
C GLN A 161 27.96 14.48 12.06
N SER A 162 28.05 15.23 13.16
CA SER A 162 28.75 14.77 14.37
C SER A 162 28.11 13.54 15.02
N ALA A 163 26.82 13.32 14.76
CA ALA A 163 26.04 12.18 15.22
C ALA A 163 25.89 11.06 14.16
N ASP A 164 26.66 11.10 13.07
CA ASP A 164 26.59 10.13 11.95
C ASP A 164 25.18 9.91 11.38
N SER A 165 24.41 11.01 11.32
CA SER A 165 22.97 11.03 11.02
C SER A 165 22.62 11.81 9.75
N THR A 166 23.59 12.07 8.87
CA THR A 166 23.39 12.75 7.56
C THR A 166 22.74 11.87 6.50
N ASN A 167 22.53 10.58 6.77
CA ASN A 167 21.71 9.72 5.91
C ASN A 167 20.19 9.97 6.08
N PHE A 168 19.79 10.73 7.10
CA PHE A 168 18.40 11.06 7.42
C PHE A 168 17.45 9.85 7.48
N PHE A 169 17.91 8.66 7.85
CA PHE A 169 17.03 7.47 7.92
C PHE A 169 15.87 7.65 8.90
N PHE A 170 15.99 8.54 9.89
CA PHE A 170 14.90 8.92 10.79
C PHE A 170 13.75 9.69 10.10
N PHE A 171 13.96 10.21 8.88
CA PHE A 171 12.91 10.79 8.03
C PHE A 171 12.30 9.81 7.03
N PHE A 172 12.78 8.56 6.94
CA PHE A 172 12.33 7.60 5.94
C PHE A 172 10.80 7.42 5.95
N ARG A 173 10.21 7.26 7.15
CA ARG A 173 8.76 7.12 7.32
C ARG A 173 7.96 8.40 7.02
N MET A 174 8.60 9.57 7.02
CA MET A 174 7.90 10.84 6.71
C MET A 174 7.84 11.11 5.21
N LEU A 175 8.81 10.57 4.46
CA LEU A 175 8.90 10.71 3.01
C LEU A 175 8.14 9.61 2.26
N LEU A 176 7.99 8.45 2.90
CA LEU A 176 7.16 7.35 2.42
C LEU A 176 5.70 7.59 2.77
#